data_AF-A0A194WTU2-F1
#
_entry.id   AF-A0A194WTU2-F1
#
_cell.length_a   1.000
_cell.length_b   1.000
_cell.length_c   1.000
_cell.angle_alpha   90.00
_cell.angle_beta   90.00
_cell.angle_gamma   90.00
#
_symmetry.space_group_name_H-M   'P 1'
#
loop_
_entity.id
_entity.type
_entity.pdbx_description
1 polymer ?
#
loop_
_entity_poly.entity_id
_entity_poly.type
_entity_poly.pdbx_seq_one_letter_code
_entity_poly.pdbx_strand_id
1 'polypeptide(L)'
;MLPTLDNVTYDTLKHKMIEAWQVDVDSLETDWQDLTPFNNAAVKVIHFHGESDAIVPTAASVRYYESVHDIMSPYMTFNESAAHCATNGLEPKGSFLPTNLAVLIDWAENWSELTTLTATHSGGGNVGANAQLCGWRRRPPWTNDGTTMDCLFDQASYDTWIYDCDGVPLPVY
;
A
#
# COMPACT_ATOMS: atom_id res chain seq x y z
N MET A 1 5.93 27.63 1.22
CA MET A 1 5.57 27.46 -0.21
C MET A 1 6.15 28.64 -0.97
N LEU A 2 6.86 28.43 -2.09
CA LEU A 2 7.36 29.52 -2.92
C LEU A 2 6.17 30.19 -3.64
N PRO A 3 6.02 31.53 -3.57
CA PRO A 3 4.86 32.21 -4.14
C PRO A 3 4.85 32.21 -5.68
N THR A 4 6.01 32.11 -6.34
CA THR A 4 6.15 31.94 -7.81
C THR A 4 7.40 31.10 -8.16
N LEU A 5 7.47 30.61 -9.39
CA LEU A 5 8.64 29.93 -9.99
C LEU A 5 9.40 30.83 -10.98
N ASP A 6 9.34 32.15 -10.79
CA ASP A 6 10.00 33.09 -11.70
C ASP A 6 11.52 32.82 -11.74
N ASN A 7 12.09 32.79 -12.95
CA ASN A 7 13.50 32.46 -13.20
C ASN A 7 13.96 31.06 -12.72
N VAL A 8 13.04 30.13 -12.45
CA VAL A 8 13.38 28.73 -12.18
C VAL A 8 13.35 27.94 -13.49
N THR A 9 14.50 27.43 -13.93
CA THR A 9 14.56 26.47 -15.04
C THR A 9 14.16 25.07 -14.57
N TYR A 10 13.84 24.19 -15.51
CA TYR A 10 13.61 22.77 -15.21
C TYR A 10 14.78 22.14 -14.45
N ASP A 11 16.01 22.42 -14.87
CA ASP A 11 17.22 21.90 -14.21
C ASP A 11 17.36 22.43 -12.77
N THR A 12 17.01 23.71 -12.56
CA THR A 12 17.03 24.31 -11.22
C THR A 12 16.00 23.66 -10.31
N LEU A 13 14.81 23.37 -10.83
CA LEU A 13 13.76 22.69 -10.08
C LEU A 13 14.18 21.25 -9.74
N LYS A 14 14.68 20.50 -10.72
CA LYS A 14 15.18 19.13 -10.52
C LYS A 14 16.27 19.09 -9.44
N HIS A 15 17.24 19.99 -9.49
CA HIS A 15 18.31 20.06 -8.50
C HIS A 15 17.76 20.28 -7.09
N LYS A 16 16.84 21.24 -6.92
CA LYS A 16 16.21 21.53 -5.63
C LYS A 16 15.36 20.38 -5.10
N MET A 17 14.68 19.64 -5.97
CA MET A 17 13.92 18.44 -5.58
C MET A 17 14.85 17.35 -5.06
N ILE A 18 16.00 17.14 -5.71
CA ILE A 18 17.02 16.17 -5.25
C ILE A 18 17.64 16.61 -3.93
N GLU A 19 17.99 17.90 -3.78
CA GLU A 19 18.53 18.45 -2.53
C GLU A 19 17.52 18.29 -1.38
N ALA A 20 16.25 18.63 -1.61
CA ALA A 20 15.19 18.47 -0.62
C ALA A 20 15.02 17.01 -0.21
N TRP A 21 15.02 16.09 -1.18
CA TRP A 21 14.96 14.66 -0.91
C TRP A 21 16.13 14.18 -0.05
N GLN A 22 17.37 14.60 -0.34
CA GLN A 22 18.53 14.23 0.49
C GLN A 22 18.42 14.67 1.95
N VAL A 23 17.85 15.84 2.21
CA VAL A 23 17.60 16.32 3.57
C VAL A 23 16.46 15.56 4.24
N ASP A 24 15.44 15.18 3.47
CA ASP A 24 14.30 14.40 3.95
C ASP A 24 14.72 12.98 4.36
N VAL A 25 15.48 12.28 3.50
CA VAL A 25 16.07 10.94 3.75
C VAL A 25 16.84 10.91 5.07
N ASP A 26 17.62 11.96 5.35
CA ASP A 26 18.49 12.01 6.54
C ASP A 26 17.70 12.19 7.86
N SER A 27 16.46 12.67 7.81
CA SER A 27 15.79 13.19 9.02
C SER A 27 14.34 12.75 9.23
N LEU A 28 13.56 12.60 8.17
CA LEU A 28 12.10 12.43 8.25
C LEU A 28 11.60 11.20 7.48
N GLU A 29 12.39 10.65 6.57
CA GLU A 29 11.94 9.54 5.75
C GLU A 29 11.78 8.25 6.59
N THR A 30 10.67 7.54 6.37
CA THR A 30 10.28 6.35 7.12
C THR A 30 10.00 5.18 6.18
N ASP A 31 10.86 5.00 5.18
CA ASP A 31 10.73 4.02 4.10
C ASP A 31 11.73 2.86 4.24
N TRP A 32 12.35 2.68 5.40
CA TRP A 32 13.35 1.63 5.63
C TRP A 32 12.76 0.23 5.33
N GLN A 33 13.40 -0.49 4.42
CA GLN A 33 12.85 -1.72 3.82
C GLN A 33 13.32 -3.00 4.53
N ASP A 34 14.48 -2.96 5.21
CA ASP A 34 14.97 -4.10 5.98
C ASP A 34 14.24 -4.19 7.34
N LEU A 35 13.18 -4.99 7.33
CA LEU A 35 12.37 -5.30 8.50
C LEU A 35 12.90 -6.51 9.29
N THR A 36 14.15 -6.95 9.08
CA THR A 36 14.76 -8.07 9.83
C THR A 36 14.63 -7.93 11.35
N PRO A 37 14.83 -6.74 11.97
CA PRO A 37 14.62 -6.60 13.41
C PRO A 37 13.18 -6.91 13.83
N PHE A 38 12.20 -6.50 13.03
CA PHE A 38 10.77 -6.72 13.30
C PHE A 38 10.43 -8.20 13.12
N ASN A 39 10.91 -8.81 12.03
CA ASN A 39 10.72 -10.23 11.76
C ASN A 39 11.34 -11.11 12.86
N ASN A 40 12.57 -10.82 13.28
CA ASN A 40 13.25 -11.53 14.37
C ASN A 40 12.54 -11.38 15.72
N ALA A 41 11.87 -10.24 15.94
CA ALA A 41 11.05 -10.00 17.12
C ALA A 41 9.62 -10.54 16.98
N ALA A 42 9.31 -11.28 15.90
CA ALA A 42 7.98 -11.80 15.58
C ALA A 42 6.88 -10.73 15.53
N VAL A 43 7.25 -9.47 15.24
CA VAL A 43 6.30 -8.37 15.10
C VAL A 43 5.41 -8.61 13.89
N LYS A 44 4.11 -8.36 14.06
CA LYS A 44 3.12 -8.39 12.99
C LYS A 44 2.70 -6.97 12.65
N VAL A 45 2.71 -6.63 11.36
CA VAL A 45 2.31 -5.31 10.87
C VAL A 45 1.21 -5.50 9.85
N ILE A 46 0.08 -4.82 10.07
CA ILE A 46 -0.96 -4.62 9.06
C ILE A 46 -0.83 -3.17 8.63
N HIS A 47 -0.19 -2.96 7.49
CA HIS A 47 -0.26 -1.67 6.79
C HIS A 47 -1.58 -1.69 5.98
N PHE A 48 -2.20 -0.55 5.68
CA PHE A 48 -3.44 -0.51 4.87
C PHE A 48 -3.66 0.89 4.23
N HIS A 49 -4.08 1.00 2.95
CA HIS A 49 -4.18 2.27 2.19
C HIS A 49 -5.39 2.25 1.23
N GLY A 50 -6.12 3.37 1.11
CA GLY A 50 -7.25 3.50 0.20
C GLY A 50 -6.83 3.78 -1.24
N GLU A 51 -7.46 3.11 -2.19
CA GLU A 51 -7.07 3.18 -3.60
C GLU A 51 -7.30 4.56 -4.24
N SER A 52 -8.34 5.26 -3.80
CA SER A 52 -8.64 6.61 -4.29
C SER A 52 -8.12 7.72 -3.36
N ASP A 53 -7.11 7.47 -2.52
CA ASP A 53 -6.52 8.50 -1.64
C ASP A 53 -6.04 9.72 -2.44
N ALA A 54 -6.58 10.89 -2.10
CA ALA A 54 -6.35 12.14 -2.83
C ALA A 54 -5.18 12.95 -2.26
N ILE A 55 -4.64 12.55 -1.11
CA ILE A 55 -3.62 13.29 -0.36
C ILE A 55 -2.30 12.53 -0.41
N VAL A 56 -2.32 11.22 -0.15
CA VAL A 56 -1.14 10.37 -0.22
C VAL A 56 -1.36 9.34 -1.34
N PRO A 57 -0.46 9.22 -2.33
CA PRO A 57 -0.67 8.26 -3.41
C PRO A 57 -0.61 6.82 -2.91
N THR A 58 -1.64 6.02 -3.17
CA THR A 58 -1.66 4.57 -2.86
C THR A 58 -0.50 3.84 -3.53
N ALA A 59 -0.10 4.29 -4.72
CA ALA A 59 1.04 3.76 -5.47
C ALA A 59 2.36 3.81 -4.69
N ALA A 60 2.53 4.79 -3.78
CA ALA A 60 3.71 4.85 -2.92
C ALA A 60 3.72 3.70 -1.89
N SER A 61 2.56 3.33 -1.33
CA SER A 61 2.49 2.17 -0.43
C SER A 61 2.68 0.84 -1.15
N VAL A 62 2.23 0.74 -2.40
CA VAL A 62 2.56 -0.41 -3.26
C VAL A 62 4.07 -0.50 -3.45
N ARG A 63 4.71 0.61 -3.82
CA ARG A 63 6.16 0.62 -4.04
C ARG A 63 6.95 0.25 -2.80
N TYR A 64 6.58 0.77 -1.63
CA TYR A 64 7.21 0.40 -0.37
C TYR A 64 7.01 -1.09 -0.04
N TYR A 65 5.83 -1.65 -0.34
CA TYR A 65 5.61 -3.10 -0.16
C TYR A 65 6.54 -3.92 -1.06
N GLU A 66 6.63 -3.57 -2.35
CA GLU A 66 7.48 -4.28 -3.30
C GLU A 66 8.97 -4.15 -2.92
N SER A 67 9.40 -2.98 -2.44
CA SER A 67 10.79 -2.78 -2.00
C SER A 67 11.15 -3.59 -0.74
N VAL A 68 10.24 -3.68 0.24
CA VAL A 68 10.40 -4.58 1.39
C VAL A 68 10.47 -6.04 0.92
N HIS A 69 9.61 -6.45 -0.02
CA HIS A 69 9.62 -7.81 -0.56
C HIS A 69 10.95 -8.16 -1.25
N ASP A 70 11.45 -7.26 -2.10
CA ASP A 70 12.71 -7.46 -2.83
C ASP A 70 13.91 -7.58 -1.88
N ILE A 71 13.94 -6.80 -0.79
CA ILE A 71 15.01 -6.84 0.22
C ILE A 71 14.90 -8.06 1.14
N MET A 72 13.70 -8.33 1.66
CA MET A 72 13.48 -9.34 2.70
C MET A 72 13.29 -10.75 2.15
N SER A 73 12.86 -10.87 0.88
CA SER A 73 12.50 -12.14 0.24
C SER A 73 13.07 -12.29 -1.18
N PRO A 74 14.36 -12.00 -1.43
CA PRO A 74 14.94 -11.93 -2.77
C PRO A 74 14.89 -13.24 -3.57
N TYR A 75 14.59 -14.36 -2.92
CA TYR A 75 14.51 -15.70 -3.52
C TYR A 75 13.11 -16.34 -3.43
N MET A 76 12.11 -15.66 -2.82
CA MET A 76 10.75 -16.18 -2.78
C MET A 76 10.04 -15.90 -4.10
N THR A 77 9.11 -16.78 -4.45
CA THR A 77 8.34 -16.62 -5.68
C THR A 77 7.13 -15.72 -5.44
N PHE A 78 6.68 -15.11 -6.53
CA PHE A 78 5.65 -14.08 -6.59
C PHE A 78 4.35 -14.32 -5.77
N ASN A 79 3.98 -15.59 -5.53
CA ASN A 79 2.71 -15.99 -4.90
C ASN A 79 2.74 -16.15 -3.37
N GLU A 80 3.88 -15.90 -2.71
CA GLU A 80 4.10 -16.29 -1.30
C GLU A 80 3.93 -15.14 -0.27
N SER A 81 3.53 -13.93 -0.67
CA SER A 81 3.48 -12.74 0.23
C SER A 81 2.07 -12.15 0.49
N ALA A 82 1.83 -11.64 1.71
CA ALA A 82 0.51 -11.29 2.28
C ALA A 82 0.14 -9.77 2.27
N ALA A 83 -1.05 -9.44 2.79
CA ALA A 83 -2.06 -8.44 2.39
C ALA A 83 -2.10 -7.03 3.03
N HIS A 84 -2.76 -6.02 2.38
CA HIS A 84 -3.00 -4.66 2.94
C HIS A 84 -4.16 -3.82 2.27
N CYS A 85 -5.07 -3.09 2.99
CA CYS A 85 -6.14 -2.20 2.41
C CYS A 85 -6.88 -1.18 3.34
N ALA A 86 -7.10 0.11 2.98
CA ALA A 86 -7.90 1.15 3.71
C ALA A 86 -8.99 1.87 2.88
N THR A 87 -9.69 2.85 3.48
CA THR A 87 -10.80 3.64 2.88
C THR A 87 -10.45 5.09 2.53
N ASN A 88 -11.17 5.67 1.55
CA ASN A 88 -11.09 7.07 1.14
C ASN A 88 -12.48 7.63 0.69
N GLY A 89 -12.70 8.95 0.76
CA GLY A 89 -13.98 9.62 0.45
C GLY A 89 -14.36 9.82 -1.03
N LEU A 90 -13.45 9.60 -1.98
CA LEU A 90 -13.73 9.46 -3.42
C LEU A 90 -14.27 8.06 -3.78
N GLU A 91 -14.10 7.09 -2.87
CA GLU A 91 -14.80 5.81 -2.86
C GLU A 91 -15.81 5.74 -1.72
N PRO A 92 -16.94 6.47 -1.78
CA PRO A 92 -17.94 6.48 -0.71
C PRO A 92 -18.56 5.08 -0.46
N LYS A 93 -18.36 4.11 -1.37
CA LYS A 93 -18.77 2.70 -1.21
C LYS A 93 -17.65 1.78 -0.70
N GLY A 94 -16.43 2.29 -0.53
CA GLY A 94 -15.29 1.57 0.00
C GLY A 94 -15.54 1.11 1.44
N SER A 95 -14.96 -0.02 1.81
CA SER A 95 -15.27 -0.71 3.05
C SER A 95 -14.32 -0.32 4.18
N PHE A 96 -14.87 0.19 5.29
CA PHE A 96 -14.18 0.66 6.48
C PHE A 96 -13.97 -0.43 7.52
N LEU A 97 -12.94 -0.33 8.34
CA LEU A 97 -12.41 -1.43 9.12
C LEU A 97 -12.68 -1.28 10.63
N PRO A 98 -13.80 -1.82 11.17
CA PRO A 98 -14.08 -1.72 12.60
C PRO A 98 -13.27 -2.69 13.48
N THR A 99 -12.67 -3.76 12.93
CA THR A 99 -12.10 -4.88 13.70
C THR A 99 -10.59 -5.06 13.58
N ASN A 100 -9.84 -4.13 12.97
CA ASN A 100 -8.41 -4.30 12.69
C ASN A 100 -7.56 -4.68 13.91
N LEU A 101 -7.85 -4.10 15.08
CA LEU A 101 -7.12 -4.44 16.30
C LEU A 101 -7.39 -5.89 16.73
N ALA A 102 -8.63 -6.37 16.63
CA ALA A 102 -8.98 -7.75 16.94
C ALA A 102 -8.32 -8.74 15.96
N VAL A 103 -8.26 -8.38 14.67
CA VAL A 103 -7.58 -9.16 13.64
C VAL A 103 -6.06 -9.21 13.89
N LEU A 104 -5.45 -8.09 14.25
CA LEU A 104 -4.03 -8.02 14.59
C LEU A 104 -3.71 -8.84 15.84
N ILE A 105 -4.57 -8.77 16.87
CA ILE A 105 -4.45 -9.57 18.09
C ILE A 105 -4.54 -11.05 17.75
N ASP A 106 -5.52 -11.48 16.96
CA ASP A 106 -5.68 -12.88 16.56
C ASP A 106 -4.48 -13.40 15.75
N TRP A 107 -3.95 -12.59 14.82
CA TRP A 107 -2.75 -12.94 14.07
C TRP A 107 -1.51 -13.05 14.97
N ALA A 108 -1.35 -12.12 15.91
CA ALA A 108 -0.22 -12.09 16.83
C ALA A 108 -0.26 -13.20 17.88
N GLU A 109 -1.45 -13.53 18.40
CA GLU A 109 -1.63 -14.42 19.54
C GLU A 109 -1.95 -15.87 19.12
N ASN A 110 -2.65 -16.06 18.00
CA ASN A 110 -3.17 -17.36 17.57
C ASN A 110 -2.56 -17.89 16.26
N TRP A 111 -1.60 -17.17 15.67
CA TRP A 111 -0.92 -17.55 14.41
C TRP A 111 -1.86 -17.84 13.23
N SER A 112 -3.04 -17.20 13.21
CA SER A 112 -3.98 -17.30 12.09
C SER A 112 -3.44 -16.48 10.91
N GLU A 113 -3.18 -17.14 9.78
CA GLU A 113 -2.72 -16.44 8.57
C GLU A 113 -3.85 -15.59 7.99
N LEU A 114 -3.56 -14.31 7.74
CA LEU A 114 -4.54 -13.36 7.21
C LEU A 114 -4.65 -13.48 5.68
N THR A 115 -5.72 -14.11 5.19
CA THR A 115 -6.00 -14.17 3.75
C THR A 115 -6.81 -12.98 3.23
N THR A 116 -7.70 -12.44 4.06
CA THR A 116 -8.52 -11.25 3.80
C THR A 116 -8.68 -10.41 5.05
N LEU A 117 -8.92 -9.11 4.87
CA LEU A 117 -9.22 -8.21 5.99
C LEU A 117 -10.70 -7.83 5.99
N THR A 118 -11.38 -8.08 7.12
CA THR A 118 -12.82 -7.83 7.25
C THR A 118 -13.11 -6.33 7.43
N ALA A 119 -14.03 -5.82 6.61
CA ALA A 119 -14.45 -4.44 6.55
C ALA A 119 -15.98 -4.30 6.50
N THR A 120 -16.47 -3.07 6.47
CA THR A 120 -17.88 -2.69 6.48
C THR A 120 -18.11 -1.54 5.50
N HIS A 121 -19.02 -1.71 4.55
CA HIS A 121 -19.37 -0.65 3.62
C HIS A 121 -19.89 0.59 4.36
N SER A 122 -19.26 1.74 4.11
CA SER A 122 -19.61 3.00 4.79
C SER A 122 -20.58 3.89 4.00
N GLY A 123 -20.89 3.53 2.75
CA GLY A 123 -21.83 4.28 1.89
C GLY A 123 -22.42 3.45 0.76
N GLY A 124 -23.42 4.01 0.08
CA GLY A 124 -24.16 3.34 -0.99
C GLY A 124 -25.29 2.42 -0.52
N GLY A 125 -25.76 1.53 -1.39
CA GLY A 125 -26.89 0.62 -1.09
C GLY A 125 -26.59 -0.49 -0.09
N ASN A 126 -25.30 -0.71 0.21
CA ASN A 126 -24.82 -1.79 1.09
C ASN A 126 -24.31 -1.27 2.44
N VAL A 127 -24.64 -0.04 2.84
CA VAL A 127 -24.17 0.54 4.12
C VAL A 127 -24.39 -0.43 5.28
N GLY A 128 -23.34 -0.63 6.07
CA GLY A 128 -23.36 -1.53 7.22
C GLY A 128 -23.19 -3.01 6.88
N ALA A 129 -23.20 -3.40 5.60
CA ALA A 129 -22.91 -4.76 5.20
C ALA A 129 -21.41 -5.08 5.32
N ASN A 130 -21.11 -6.34 5.62
CA ASN A 130 -19.76 -6.87 5.64
C ASN A 130 -19.14 -6.79 4.24
N ALA A 131 -17.85 -6.50 4.21
CA ALA A 131 -17.00 -6.62 3.04
C ALA A 131 -15.69 -7.28 3.41
N GLN A 132 -15.00 -7.80 2.42
CA GLN A 132 -13.66 -8.35 2.57
C GLN A 132 -12.70 -7.56 1.71
N LEU A 133 -11.49 -7.35 2.20
CA LEU A 133 -10.41 -6.71 1.46
C LEU A 133 -9.36 -7.76 1.11
N CYS A 134 -8.93 -7.75 -0.14
CA CYS A 134 -7.89 -8.64 -0.63
C CYS A 134 -6.51 -8.15 -0.24
N GLY A 135 -5.57 -9.07 -0.14
CA GLY A 135 -4.17 -8.69 -0.03
C GLY A 135 -3.61 -8.05 -1.27
N TRP A 136 -2.63 -7.17 -1.07
CA TRP A 136 -1.87 -6.60 -2.15
C TRP A 136 -1.30 -7.70 -3.07
N ARG A 137 -1.15 -7.34 -4.35
CA ARG A 137 -1.04 -8.17 -5.56
C ARG A 137 -2.35 -8.85 -5.99
N ARG A 138 -3.29 -9.15 -5.10
CA ARG A 138 -4.62 -9.68 -5.47
C ARG A 138 -5.66 -8.58 -5.54
N ARG A 139 -6.59 -8.69 -6.48
CA ARG A 139 -7.72 -7.77 -6.67
C ARG A 139 -9.03 -8.50 -6.46
N PRO A 140 -10.11 -7.81 -6.04
CA PRO A 140 -11.42 -8.41 -5.84
C PRO A 140 -12.32 -8.31 -7.08
N PRO A 141 -12.27 -9.22 -8.07
CA PRO A 141 -13.34 -9.31 -9.05
C PRO A 141 -14.64 -9.72 -8.35
N TRP A 142 -15.73 -9.12 -8.79
CA TRP A 142 -17.07 -9.51 -8.37
C TRP A 142 -17.71 -10.38 -9.47
N THR A 143 -18.05 -11.61 -9.11
CA THR A 143 -18.70 -12.59 -9.98
C THR A 143 -20.15 -12.82 -9.54
N ASN A 144 -20.90 -13.66 -10.28
CA ASN A 144 -22.29 -14.00 -9.98
C ASN A 144 -23.18 -12.76 -9.77
N ASP A 145 -23.23 -11.89 -10.78
CA ASP A 145 -24.01 -10.64 -10.76
C ASP A 145 -23.68 -9.72 -9.56
N GLY A 146 -22.42 -9.71 -9.12
CA GLY A 146 -21.95 -8.82 -8.05
C GLY A 146 -22.13 -9.36 -6.64
N THR A 147 -22.40 -10.67 -6.48
CA THR A 147 -22.71 -11.27 -5.17
C THR A 147 -21.55 -12.06 -4.57
N THR A 148 -20.58 -12.46 -5.38
CA THR A 148 -19.40 -13.23 -4.94
C THR A 148 -18.15 -12.41 -5.21
N MET A 149 -17.28 -12.31 -4.21
CA MET A 149 -15.98 -11.67 -4.34
C MET A 149 -14.88 -12.71 -4.10
N ASP A 150 -13.96 -12.80 -5.05
CA ASP A 150 -12.76 -13.65 -4.96
C ASP A 150 -11.51 -12.78 -4.91
N CYS A 151 -10.42 -13.24 -4.28
CA CYS A 151 -9.14 -12.52 -4.33
C CYS A 151 -8.21 -13.18 -5.34
N LEU A 152 -8.16 -12.62 -6.55
CA LEU A 152 -7.41 -13.19 -7.68
C LEU A 152 -6.22 -12.33 -8.06
N PHE A 153 -5.14 -12.99 -8.50
CA PHE A 153 -4.04 -12.31 -9.15
C PHE A 153 -4.37 -12.11 -10.63
N ASP A 154 -4.17 -10.87 -11.12
CA ASP A 154 -4.26 -10.52 -12.53
C ASP A 154 -3.05 -9.69 -12.91
N GLN A 155 -2.27 -10.16 -13.89
CA GLN A 155 -1.01 -9.54 -14.27
C GLN A 155 -1.21 -8.12 -14.81
N ALA A 156 -2.22 -7.92 -15.67
CA ALA A 156 -2.47 -6.62 -16.26
C ALA A 156 -2.84 -5.58 -15.18
N SER A 157 -3.64 -5.97 -14.18
CA SER A 157 -3.94 -5.11 -13.04
C SER A 157 -2.75 -4.89 -12.12
N TYR A 158 -1.80 -5.81 -12.01
CA TYR A 158 -0.57 -5.61 -11.23
C TYR A 158 0.36 -4.63 -11.93
N ASP A 159 0.58 -4.82 -13.23
CA ASP A 159 1.48 -4.00 -14.05
C ASP A 159 1.08 -2.52 -14.06
N THR A 160 -0.18 -2.17 -13.83
CA THR A 160 -0.61 -0.76 -13.71
C THR A 160 -0.05 -0.03 -12.49
N TRP A 161 0.46 -0.76 -11.50
CA TRP A 161 1.02 -0.21 -10.27
C TRP A 161 2.55 -0.27 -10.22
N ILE A 162 3.18 -0.93 -11.18
CA ILE A 162 4.63 -1.05 -11.25
C ILE A 162 5.17 -0.01 -12.22
N TYR A 163 6.05 0.85 -11.73
CA TYR A 163 6.62 1.96 -12.49
C TYR A 163 8.06 2.24 -12.08
N ASP A 164 8.84 2.71 -13.05
CA ASP A 164 10.25 3.07 -12.86
C ASP A 164 10.41 4.57 -12.57
N CYS A 165 11.48 4.94 -11.84
CA CYS A 165 11.83 6.34 -11.55
C CYS A 165 13.23 6.69 -12.04
N ASP A 166 13.46 6.55 -13.34
CA ASP A 166 14.76 6.77 -13.98
C ASP A 166 15.22 8.24 -13.99
N GLY A 167 14.41 9.15 -13.46
CA GLY A 167 14.74 10.57 -13.31
C GLY A 167 15.82 10.86 -12.27
N VAL A 168 16.04 9.92 -11.34
CA VAL A 168 16.99 10.01 -10.21
C VAL A 168 18.03 8.89 -10.37
N PRO A 169 19.34 9.16 -10.17
CA PRO A 169 20.40 8.15 -10.38
C PRO A 169 20.52 7.14 -9.23
N LEU A 170 19.52 7.06 -8.35
CA LEU A 170 19.47 6.19 -7.18
C LEU A 170 18.09 5.54 -7.11
N PRO A 171 17.96 4.35 -6.49
CA PRO A 171 16.65 3.81 -6.16
C PRO A 171 15.82 4.83 -5.37
N VAL A 172 14.55 4.94 -5.75
CA VAL A 172 13.54 5.72 -5.04
C VAL A 172 12.51 4.70 -4.56
N TYR A 173 12.24 4.64 -3.26
CA TYR A 173 11.35 3.64 -2.67
C TYR A 173 10.03 4.26 -2.21
#